data_AF-A0AB36JQV1-F1
#
_entry.id   AF-A0AB36JQV1-F1
#
_cell.length_a   1.000
_cell.length_b   1.000
_cell.length_c   1.000
_cell.angle_alpha   90.00
_cell.angle_beta   90.00
_cell.angle_gamma   90.00
#
_symmetry.space_group_name_H-M   'P 1'
#
loop_
_entity.id
_entity.type
_entity.pdbx_description
1 polymer ?
#
loop_
_entity_poly.entity_id
_entity_poly.type
_entity_poly.pdbx_seq_one_letter_code
_entity_poly.pdbx_strand_id
1 'polypeptide(L)'
;MTPVQQLALPGPADKPLALPESAPKQQSVSSASGTIVDSSYSLHSRGYKPQPGERTFEGYLKNNVPIDVEVKLHTDSADFNSNNGMVGGQFKRFGSDSHAGLSPHVHQPQRNVSPTGDIYGGVGSKTSNGSVTSPGSKDVKQLYDYLNNGKYRK
;
A
#
# COMPACT_ATOMS: atom_id res chain seq x y z
N MET A 1 50.07 -49.21 3.41
CA MET A 1 50.32 -47.78 3.68
C MET A 1 50.99 -47.20 2.46
N THR A 2 50.24 -46.44 1.67
CA THR A 2 50.66 -45.80 0.42
C THR A 2 50.17 -44.35 0.47
N PRO A 3 51.02 -43.34 0.24
CA PRO A 3 50.58 -41.96 0.28
C PRO A 3 49.90 -41.57 -1.03
N VAL A 4 48.72 -40.95 -0.94
CA VAL A 4 48.06 -40.29 -2.07
C VAL A 4 48.57 -38.85 -2.14
N GLN A 5 49.16 -38.49 -3.28
CA GLN A 5 49.61 -37.14 -3.60
C GLN A 5 48.42 -36.22 -3.84
N GLN A 6 48.45 -35.04 -3.21
CA GLN A 6 47.48 -33.97 -3.39
C GLN A 6 47.91 -33.08 -4.56
N LEU A 7 47.14 -33.09 -5.65
CA LEU A 7 47.27 -32.16 -6.78
C LEU A 7 46.54 -30.85 -6.47
N ALA A 8 47.27 -29.73 -6.51
CA ALA A 8 46.74 -28.38 -6.41
C ALA A 8 46.09 -27.95 -7.73
N LEU A 9 44.92 -27.29 -7.66
CA LEU A 9 44.25 -26.65 -8.78
C LEU A 9 44.53 -25.12 -8.78
N PRO A 10 44.64 -24.49 -9.95
CA PRO A 10 45.05 -23.09 -10.10
C PRO A 10 43.89 -22.11 -9.81
N GLY A 11 44.21 -21.00 -9.14
CA GLY A 11 43.29 -19.88 -8.95
C GLY A 11 43.16 -19.02 -10.22
N PRO A 12 42.02 -18.37 -10.47
CA PRO A 12 41.88 -17.40 -11.55
C PRO A 12 42.34 -16.00 -11.11
N ALA A 13 43.08 -15.35 -12.00
CA ALA A 13 43.47 -13.95 -11.96
C ALA A 13 42.40 -13.05 -12.63
N ASP A 14 42.61 -11.75 -12.41
CA ASP A 14 42.15 -10.59 -13.20
C ASP A 14 40.91 -9.78 -12.77
N LYS A 15 41.25 -8.68 -12.08
CA LYS A 15 40.99 -7.24 -12.36
C LYS A 15 39.55 -6.70 -12.52
N PRO A 16 39.27 -5.52 -11.90
CA PRO A 16 37.94 -4.89 -11.89
C PRO A 16 37.69 -4.07 -13.16
N LEU A 17 36.47 -4.16 -13.69
CA LEU A 17 35.99 -3.28 -14.76
C LEU A 17 35.08 -2.18 -14.16
N ALA A 18 35.28 -0.98 -14.69
CA ALA A 18 34.91 0.30 -14.13
C ALA A 18 33.40 0.62 -14.09
N LEU A 19 33.05 1.48 -13.13
CA LEU A 19 31.84 2.31 -13.06
C LEU A 19 31.76 3.26 -14.27
N PRO A 20 30.54 3.64 -14.70
CA PRO A 20 30.32 4.95 -15.26
C PRO A 20 29.40 5.80 -14.39
N GLU A 21 29.98 6.87 -13.87
CA GLU A 21 29.35 8.09 -13.37
C GLU A 21 28.95 8.97 -14.55
N SER A 22 27.72 9.49 -14.59
CA SER A 22 27.41 10.80 -15.18
C SER A 22 25.97 11.25 -14.88
N ALA A 23 25.83 12.19 -13.96
CA ALA A 23 24.65 13.03 -13.81
C ALA A 23 25.00 14.45 -14.31
N PRO A 24 24.27 15.05 -15.26
CA PRO A 24 24.52 16.43 -15.66
C PRO A 24 23.87 17.42 -14.68
N LYS A 25 24.68 18.32 -14.14
CA LYS A 25 24.26 19.61 -13.56
C LYS A 25 23.88 20.56 -14.70
N GLN A 26 22.72 21.23 -14.58
CA GLN A 26 22.43 22.50 -15.26
C GLN A 26 21.86 23.45 -14.20
N GLN A 27 22.66 24.36 -13.64
CA GLN A 27 22.86 25.75 -14.07
C GLN A 27 21.56 26.52 -14.34
N SER A 28 21.07 27.23 -13.32
CA SER A 28 20.04 28.26 -13.48
C SER A 28 20.69 29.55 -14.00
N VAL A 29 20.24 30.03 -15.15
CA VAL A 29 20.43 31.42 -15.56
C VAL A 29 19.16 32.21 -15.24
N SER A 30 19.36 33.32 -14.55
CA SER A 30 18.32 34.29 -14.19
C SER A 30 17.97 35.19 -15.38
N SER A 31 16.69 35.54 -15.53
CA SER A 31 16.25 36.85 -16.02
C SER A 31 14.78 37.06 -15.65
N ALA A 32 14.51 38.16 -14.94
CA ALA A 32 13.20 38.56 -14.46
C ALA A 32 12.36 39.21 -15.56
N SER A 33 11.03 39.01 -15.54
CA SER A 33 10.03 40.10 -15.51
C SER A 33 8.61 39.52 -15.72
N GLY A 34 7.65 39.94 -14.89
CA GLY A 34 6.24 40.04 -15.28
C GLY A 34 5.26 38.99 -14.72
N THR A 35 4.44 39.48 -13.79
CA THR A 35 3.03 39.07 -13.53
C THR A 35 2.78 37.79 -12.70
N ILE A 36 2.51 38.00 -11.41
CA ILE A 36 1.94 37.01 -10.48
C ILE A 36 0.47 36.77 -10.86
N VAL A 37 0.19 35.68 -11.58
CA VAL A 37 -1.11 35.00 -11.58
C VAL A 37 -0.87 33.50 -11.79
N ASP A 38 -0.49 32.78 -10.74
CA ASP A 38 -0.56 31.32 -10.80
C ASP A 38 -1.05 30.73 -9.48
N SER A 39 -2.36 30.52 -9.39
CA SER A 39 -2.96 29.60 -8.43
C SER A 39 -3.50 28.34 -9.11
N SER A 40 -2.96 27.99 -10.29
CA SER A 40 -3.28 26.76 -11.01
C SER A 40 -2.15 25.75 -10.85
N TYR A 41 -1.64 25.57 -9.63
CA TYR A 41 -0.92 24.34 -9.27
C TYR A 41 -1.87 23.16 -9.41
N SER A 42 -1.96 22.65 -10.65
CA SER A 42 -2.72 21.48 -11.03
C SER A 42 -2.49 20.38 -10.01
N LEU A 43 -3.53 20.04 -9.24
CA LEU A 43 -3.47 18.98 -8.22
C LEU A 43 -2.98 17.64 -8.81
N HIS A 44 -3.02 17.49 -10.13
CA HIS A 44 -2.49 16.35 -10.88
C HIS A 44 -0.96 16.13 -10.74
N SER A 45 -0.21 17.14 -10.30
CA SER A 45 1.25 17.01 -10.09
C SER A 45 1.64 16.64 -8.65
N ARG A 46 0.69 16.65 -7.71
CA ARG A 46 0.93 16.33 -6.31
C ARG A 46 0.65 14.87 -5.99
N GLY A 47 1.54 14.25 -5.22
CA GLY A 47 1.43 12.86 -4.78
C GLY A 47 2.11 11.86 -5.72
N TYR A 48 2.42 10.69 -5.19
CA TYR A 48 3.03 9.59 -5.93
C TYR A 48 2.20 9.18 -7.15
N LYS A 49 2.87 9.02 -8.29
CA LYS A 49 2.29 8.51 -9.53
C LYS A 49 2.68 7.03 -9.67
N PRO A 50 1.75 6.10 -9.41
CA PRO A 50 2.08 4.69 -9.47
C PRO A 50 2.40 4.25 -10.89
N GLN A 51 3.38 3.36 -11.00
CA GLN A 51 3.74 2.71 -12.24
C GLN A 51 2.59 1.83 -12.74
N PRO A 52 2.54 1.51 -14.05
CA PRO A 52 1.66 0.47 -14.57
C PRO A 52 1.85 -0.81 -13.75
N GLY A 53 0.76 -1.39 -13.23
CA GLY A 53 0.83 -2.56 -12.35
C GLY A 53 0.83 -2.26 -10.85
N GLU A 54 1.23 -1.06 -10.40
CA GLU A 54 1.25 -0.73 -8.96
C GLU A 54 -0.11 -0.33 -8.40
N ARG A 55 -1.08 0.03 -9.25
CA ARG A 55 -2.49 0.18 -8.81
C ARG A 55 -3.34 -1.02 -9.20
N THR A 56 -2.72 -2.16 -9.49
CA THR A 56 -3.45 -3.37 -9.84
C THR A 56 -3.61 -4.29 -8.65
N PHE A 57 -4.68 -5.05 -8.71
CA PHE A 57 -5.12 -6.03 -7.74
C PHE A 57 -4.05 -7.08 -7.41
N GLU A 58 -3.41 -7.62 -8.44
CA GLU A 58 -2.39 -8.65 -8.31
C GLU A 58 -1.01 -8.05 -7.99
N GLY A 59 -0.70 -6.88 -8.54
CA GLY A 59 0.61 -6.25 -8.38
C GLY A 59 0.78 -5.43 -7.10
N TYR A 60 -0.29 -4.92 -6.50
CA TYR A 60 -0.17 -4.08 -5.30
C TYR A 60 -0.44 -4.84 -4.02
N LEU A 61 -1.55 -5.59 -3.97
CA LEU A 61 -1.97 -6.20 -2.73
C LEU A 61 -1.07 -7.37 -2.34
N LYS A 62 -0.83 -8.33 -3.26
CA LYS A 62 0.07 -9.47 -3.00
C LYS A 62 1.49 -9.04 -2.64
N ASN A 63 1.96 -7.92 -3.19
CA ASN A 63 3.32 -7.44 -2.95
C ASN A 63 3.48 -6.64 -1.65
N ASN A 64 2.39 -6.11 -1.08
CA ASN A 64 2.46 -5.23 0.09
C ASN A 64 1.69 -5.73 1.32
N VAL A 65 0.79 -6.71 1.16
CA VAL A 65 0.07 -7.36 2.25
C VAL A 65 0.68 -8.74 2.46
N PRO A 66 1.34 -9.00 3.61
CA PRO A 66 1.91 -10.31 3.91
C PRO A 66 0.85 -11.40 3.81
N ILE A 67 1.24 -12.58 3.31
CA ILE A 67 0.29 -13.68 3.06
C ILE A 67 -0.41 -14.15 4.34
N ASP A 68 0.32 -14.20 5.45
CA ASP A 68 -0.17 -14.69 6.74
C ASP A 68 -0.77 -13.60 7.65
N VAL A 69 -0.79 -12.34 7.21
CA VAL A 69 -1.23 -11.21 8.04
C VAL A 69 -2.24 -10.35 7.32
N GLU A 70 -3.41 -10.20 7.93
CA GLU A 70 -4.42 -9.27 7.44
C GLU A 70 -4.11 -7.82 7.84
N VAL A 71 -4.05 -6.92 6.86
CA VAL A 71 -3.84 -5.48 7.09
C VAL A 71 -5.15 -4.81 7.48
N LYS A 72 -5.15 -4.12 8.62
CA LYS A 72 -6.33 -3.49 9.23
C LYS A 72 -6.27 -1.98 9.09
N LEU A 73 -7.32 -1.39 8.53
CA LEU A 73 -7.46 0.06 8.41
C LEU A 73 -8.47 0.57 9.47
N HIS A 74 -8.12 1.69 10.08
CA HIS A 74 -8.89 2.32 11.15
C HIS A 74 -9.40 3.71 10.75
N THR A 75 -10.46 4.17 11.41
CA THR A 75 -11.01 5.51 11.28
C THR A 75 -11.35 6.03 12.67
N ASP A 76 -11.25 7.33 12.88
CA ASP A 76 -11.65 8.01 14.12
C ASP A 76 -13.04 8.66 13.99
N SER A 77 -13.80 8.29 12.96
CA SER A 77 -15.10 8.90 12.67
C SER A 77 -16.19 8.38 13.61
N ALA A 78 -16.82 9.30 14.34
CA ALA A 78 -18.04 9.02 15.12
C ALA A 78 -19.22 8.61 14.21
N ASP A 79 -19.21 9.03 12.94
CA ASP A 79 -20.24 8.63 11.96
C ASP A 79 -20.11 7.16 11.55
N PHE A 80 -18.96 6.52 11.85
CA PHE A 80 -18.75 5.10 11.63
C PHE A 80 -19.11 4.27 12.87
N ASN A 81 -18.72 4.71 14.05
CA ASN A 81 -19.03 4.05 15.32
C ASN A 81 -19.02 5.11 16.43
N SER A 82 -20.10 5.17 17.20
CA SER A 82 -20.27 6.12 18.32
C SER A 82 -20.85 5.45 19.57
N ASN A 83 -20.97 4.12 19.57
CA ASN A 83 -21.64 3.38 20.62
C ASN A 83 -20.73 3.15 21.85
N ASN A 84 -21.31 3.16 23.05
CA ASN A 84 -20.65 2.84 24.33
C ASN A 84 -19.35 3.63 24.57
N GLY A 85 -19.29 4.89 24.15
CA GLY A 85 -18.09 5.73 24.28
C GLY A 85 -16.93 5.36 23.36
N MET A 86 -17.12 4.40 22.45
CA MET A 86 -16.15 4.10 21.40
C MET A 86 -16.42 4.97 20.18
N VAL A 87 -15.40 5.70 19.73
CA VAL A 87 -15.45 6.49 18.51
C VAL A 87 -14.57 5.82 17.45
N GLY A 88 -15.14 5.55 16.28
CA GLY A 88 -14.42 4.96 15.16
C GLY A 88 -14.05 3.48 15.36
N GLY A 89 -12.87 3.08 14.90
CA GLY A 89 -12.35 1.73 14.97
C GLY A 89 -12.01 1.12 13.61
N GLN A 90 -11.87 -0.21 13.60
CA GLN A 90 -11.52 -0.94 12.38
C GLN A 90 -12.71 -0.93 11.40
N PHE A 91 -12.50 -0.33 10.23
CA PHE A 91 -13.54 -0.25 9.19
C PHE A 91 -13.22 -1.09 7.96
N LYS A 92 -11.97 -1.53 7.77
CA LYS A 92 -11.60 -2.36 6.62
C LYS A 92 -10.47 -3.32 6.96
N ARG A 93 -10.44 -4.45 6.26
CA ARG A 93 -9.39 -5.47 6.39
C ARG A 93 -9.04 -6.07 5.04
N PHE A 94 -7.76 -6.26 4.78
CA PHE A 94 -7.23 -6.85 3.55
C PHE A 94 -6.48 -8.13 3.89
N GLY A 95 -6.66 -9.18 3.10
CA GLY A 95 -5.85 -10.39 3.16
C GLY A 95 -5.40 -10.85 1.78
N SER A 96 -4.20 -11.40 1.72
CA SER A 96 -3.62 -11.95 0.49
C SER A 96 -3.93 -13.44 0.32
N ASP A 97 -4.05 -14.18 1.41
CA ASP A 97 -4.46 -15.60 1.39
C ASP A 97 -5.98 -15.77 1.20
N SER A 98 -6.43 -17.01 1.01
CA SER A 98 -7.83 -17.35 0.82
C SER A 98 -8.65 -17.17 2.10
N HIS A 99 -9.73 -16.39 2.02
CA HIS A 99 -10.74 -16.30 3.07
C HIS A 99 -12.14 -16.31 2.46
N ALA A 100 -13.00 -17.16 3.00
CA ALA A 100 -14.38 -17.34 2.51
C ALA A 100 -14.47 -17.62 0.98
N GLY A 101 -13.46 -18.30 0.43
CA GLY A 101 -13.40 -18.70 -0.98
C GLY A 101 -12.82 -17.64 -1.93
N LEU A 102 -12.27 -16.53 -1.42
CA LEU A 102 -11.65 -15.48 -2.21
C LEU A 102 -10.19 -15.29 -1.80
N SER A 103 -9.30 -15.19 -2.79
CA SER A 103 -7.92 -14.77 -2.61
C SER A 103 -7.51 -13.85 -3.77
N PRO A 104 -6.97 -12.66 -3.48
CA PRO A 104 -7.06 -11.96 -2.20
C PRO A 104 -8.50 -11.54 -1.86
N HIS A 105 -8.74 -11.14 -0.61
CA HIS A 105 -10.04 -10.69 -0.13
C HIS A 105 -9.97 -9.36 0.64
N VAL A 106 -11.12 -8.68 0.68
CA VAL A 106 -11.34 -7.47 1.47
C VAL A 106 -12.59 -7.62 2.30
N HIS A 107 -12.48 -7.37 3.60
CA HIS A 107 -13.64 -7.17 4.48
C HIS A 107 -14.10 -5.71 4.36
N GLN A 108 -15.32 -5.53 3.89
CA GLN A 108 -15.93 -4.22 3.66
C GLN A 108 -16.44 -3.60 4.98
N PRO A 109 -16.54 -2.27 5.07
CA PRO A 109 -17.07 -1.59 6.24
C PRO A 109 -18.55 -1.93 6.40
N GLN A 110 -18.96 -2.26 7.62
CA GLN A 110 -20.35 -2.43 8.00
C GLN A 110 -20.72 -1.36 9.02
N ARG A 111 -21.93 -0.81 8.87
CA ARG A 111 -22.47 0.23 9.74
C ARG A 111 -23.94 -0.04 9.99
N ASN A 112 -24.32 -0.14 11.25
CA ASN A 112 -25.71 -0.25 11.69
C ASN A 112 -26.05 0.93 12.60
N VAL A 113 -27.29 1.39 12.55
CA VAL A 113 -27.79 2.46 13.43
C VAL A 113 -28.93 1.86 14.26
N SER A 114 -28.84 1.96 15.59
CA SER A 114 -29.91 1.51 16.47
C SER A 114 -31.11 2.47 16.41
N PRO A 115 -32.30 2.05 16.89
CA PRO A 115 -33.43 2.96 17.05
C PRO A 115 -33.15 4.17 17.96
N THR A 116 -32.18 4.05 18.89
CA THR A 116 -31.73 5.13 19.78
C THR A 116 -30.76 6.10 19.11
N GLY A 117 -30.30 5.79 17.89
CA GLY A 117 -29.38 6.63 17.10
C GLY A 117 -27.90 6.25 17.26
N ASP A 118 -27.56 5.26 18.09
CA ASP A 118 -26.19 4.79 18.26
C ASP A 118 -25.69 4.12 16.97
N ILE A 119 -24.45 4.44 16.59
CA ILE A 119 -23.84 3.91 15.38
C ILE A 119 -22.86 2.80 15.77
N TYR A 120 -23.02 1.63 15.14
CA TYR A 120 -22.19 0.46 15.32
C TYR A 120 -21.40 0.17 14.05
N GLY A 121 -20.11 0.48 14.08
CA GLY A 121 -19.18 0.23 12.99
C GLY A 121 -18.43 -1.10 13.17
N GLY A 122 -18.15 -1.77 12.06
CA GLY A 122 -17.29 -2.95 12.04
C GLY A 122 -16.86 -3.34 10.64
N VAL A 123 -16.31 -4.55 10.52
CA VAL A 123 -15.96 -5.15 9.23
C VAL A 123 -16.82 -6.37 8.96
N GLY A 124 -17.16 -6.58 7.70
CA GLY A 124 -17.81 -7.79 7.22
C GLY A 124 -17.05 -9.07 7.58
N SER A 125 -17.71 -10.21 7.46
CA SER A 125 -17.11 -11.52 7.76
C SER A 125 -17.43 -12.63 6.75
N LYS A 126 -18.31 -12.38 5.78
CA LYS A 126 -18.79 -13.40 4.84
C LYS A 126 -18.86 -12.88 3.42
N THR A 127 -18.63 -13.76 2.46
CA THR A 127 -18.82 -13.48 1.03
C THR A 127 -20.30 -13.51 0.64
N SER A 128 -21.09 -14.40 1.27
CA SER A 128 -22.52 -14.60 0.95
C SER A 128 -23.40 -13.37 1.13
N ASN A 129 -22.98 -12.39 1.93
CA ASN A 129 -23.69 -11.11 2.13
C ASN A 129 -22.93 -9.91 1.53
N GLY A 130 -21.99 -10.17 0.61
CA GLY A 130 -21.20 -9.12 -0.05
C GLY A 130 -20.29 -8.32 0.87
N SER A 131 -20.08 -8.78 2.11
CA SER A 131 -19.28 -8.05 3.10
C SER A 131 -17.81 -8.49 3.12
N VAL A 132 -17.49 -9.59 2.43
CA VAL A 132 -16.15 -9.98 1.98
C VAL A 132 -16.18 -10.07 0.46
N THR A 133 -15.27 -9.37 -0.21
CA THR A 133 -15.28 -9.20 -1.66
C THR A 133 -13.89 -9.29 -2.24
N SER A 134 -13.78 -9.56 -3.53
CA SER A 134 -12.54 -9.30 -4.26
C SER A 134 -12.22 -7.80 -4.20
N PRO A 135 -10.99 -7.40 -3.87
CA PRO A 135 -10.60 -5.98 -3.87
C PRO A 135 -10.91 -5.26 -5.20
N GLY A 136 -11.47 -4.05 -5.11
CA GLY A 136 -11.64 -3.13 -6.22
C GLY A 136 -10.63 -1.99 -6.22
N SER A 137 -10.69 -1.12 -7.24
CA SER A 137 -9.77 0.04 -7.38
C SER A 137 -9.82 1.00 -6.19
N LYS A 138 -11.00 1.21 -5.59
CA LYS A 138 -11.17 2.03 -4.37
C LYS A 138 -10.47 1.41 -3.17
N ASP A 139 -10.52 0.09 -3.03
CA ASP A 139 -9.88 -0.63 -1.94
C ASP A 139 -8.35 -0.54 -2.07
N VAL A 140 -7.82 -0.76 -3.27
CA VAL A 140 -6.38 -0.60 -3.57
C VAL A 140 -5.91 0.82 -3.26
N LYS A 141 -6.71 1.85 -3.60
CA LYS A 141 -6.39 3.23 -3.23
C LYS A 141 -6.32 3.43 -1.71
N GLN A 142 -7.25 2.86 -0.94
CA GLN A 142 -7.25 2.97 0.51
C GLN A 142 -6.04 2.28 1.13
N LEU A 143 -5.66 1.11 0.62
CA LEU A 143 -4.44 0.41 1.03
C LEU A 143 -3.18 1.23 0.69
N TYR A 144 -3.13 1.82 -0.51
CA TYR A 144 -2.03 2.72 -0.90
C TYR A 144 -1.90 3.90 0.06
N ASP A 145 -3.02 4.56 0.36
CA ASP A 145 -3.06 5.70 1.29
C ASP A 145 -2.63 5.29 2.71
N TYR A 146 -2.96 4.07 3.15
CA TYR A 146 -2.48 3.52 4.40
C TYR A 146 -0.96 3.35 4.39
N LEU A 147 -0.44 2.61 3.41
CA LEU A 147 0.97 2.23 3.35
C LEU A 147 1.91 3.42 3.13
N ASN A 148 1.54 4.39 2.29
CA ASN A 148 2.46 5.43 1.82
C ASN A 148 2.13 6.83 2.36
N ASN A 149 0.87 7.09 2.72
CA ASN A 149 0.40 8.44 3.06
C ASN A 149 0.02 8.57 4.55
N GLY A 150 0.28 7.54 5.37
CA GLY A 150 0.02 7.58 6.81
C GLY A 150 -1.47 7.64 7.19
N LYS A 151 -2.39 7.38 6.25
CA LYS A 151 -3.84 7.40 6.53
C LYS A 151 -4.30 6.11 7.20
N TYR A 152 -5.46 6.16 7.83
CA TYR A 152 -6.17 4.99 8.37
C TYR A 152 -5.39 4.19 9.43
N ARG A 153 -4.52 4.89 10.16
CA ARG A 153 -3.78 4.35 11.31
C ARG A 153 -4.68 4.35 12.54
N LYS A 154 -4.27 3.60 13.55
CA LYS A 154 -4.88 3.60 14.88
C LYS A 154 -4.26 4.71 15.72
#